data_AF-A0A8S3G2S7-F1
#
_entry.id   AF-A0A8S3G2S7-F1
#
_cell.length_a   1.000
_cell.length_b   1.000
_cell.length_c   1.000
_cell.angle_alpha   90.00
_cell.angle_beta   90.00
_cell.angle_gamma   90.00
#
_symmetry.space_group_name_H-M   'P 1'
#
loop_
_entity.id
_entity.type
_entity.pdbx_description
1 polymer ?
#
loop_
_entity_poly.entity_id
_entity_poly.type
_entity_poly.pdbx_seq_one_letter_code
_entity_poly.pdbx_strand_id
1 'polypeptide(L)' 'NKVVNKYIDQGVAELVPGVLFVDEVHMLDIECFTYLHRALESPLAPIVIFATNRGRCLIRIHVAQTAFKLRRVYTS' A
#
# COMPACT_ATOMS: atom_id res chain seq x y z
N ASN A 1 -11.15 -13.99 10.63
CA ASN A 1 -11.71 -14.28 9.29
C ASN A 1 -12.10 -15.74 9.10
N LYS A 2 -13.09 -16.28 9.83
CA LYS A 2 -13.61 -17.66 9.60
C LYS A 2 -15.02 -17.70 9.02
N VAL A 3 -15.79 -16.60 9.14
CA VAL A 3 -17.18 -16.54 8.69
C VAL A 3 -17.26 -16.26 7.19
N VAL A 4 -16.46 -15.31 6.68
CA VAL A 4 -16.43 -14.94 5.25
C VAL A 4 -15.99 -16.11 4.36
N ASN A 5 -14.94 -16.86 4.72
CA ASN A 5 -14.51 -18.02 3.95
C ASN A 5 -15.57 -19.12 3.90
N LYS A 6 -16.32 -19.34 4.99
CA LYS A 6 -17.42 -20.32 5.00
C LYS A 6 -18.56 -19.97 4.04
N TYR A 7 -18.86 -18.69 3.86
CA TYR A 7 -19.91 -18.26 2.91
C TYR A 7 -19.45 -18.35 1.44
N ILE A 8 -18.15 -18.23 1.18
CA ILE A 8 -17.55 -18.46 -0.13
C ILE A 8 -17.58 -19.96 -0.46
N ASP A 9 -17.14 -20.81 0.46
CA ASP A 9 -17.11 -22.27 0.27
C ASP A 9 -18.50 -22.90 0.10
N GLN A 10 -19.54 -22.28 0.68
CA GLN A 10 -20.94 -22.72 0.55
C GLN A 10 -21.61 -22.23 -0.74
N GLY A 11 -20.91 -21.49 -1.61
CA GLY A 11 -21.45 -20.98 -2.87
C GLY A 11 -22.49 -19.87 -2.71
N VAL A 12 -22.58 -19.25 -1.53
CA VAL A 12 -23.55 -18.19 -1.21
C VAL A 12 -23.03 -16.81 -1.60
N ALA A 13 -21.71 -16.62 -1.67
CA ALA A 13 -21.09 -15.34 -1.98
C ALA A 13 -19.96 -15.50 -3.01
N GLU A 14 -20.07 -14.75 -4.12
CA GLU A 14 -18.99 -14.56 -5.09
C GLU A 14 -18.16 -13.35 -4.68
N LEU A 15 -16.84 -13.52 -4.55
CA LEU A 15 -15.94 -12.41 -4.27
C LEU A 15 -15.53 -11.77 -5.59
N VAL A 16 -16.18 -10.67 -5.96
CA VAL A 16 -15.84 -9.92 -7.17
C VAL A 16 -14.63 -9.01 -6.87
N PRO A 17 -13.51 -9.12 -7.61
CA PRO A 17 -12.37 -8.24 -7.41
C PRO A 17 -12.76 -6.80 -7.77
N GLY A 18 -12.66 -5.90 -6.79
CA GLY A 18 -12.95 -4.48 -6.97
C GLY A 18 -11.79 -3.71 -7.61
N VAL A 19 -11.89 -2.38 -7.60
CA VAL A 19 -10.81 -1.47 -7.97
C VAL A 19 -10.38 -0.68 -6.75
N LEU A 20 -9.09 -0.72 -6.42
CA LEU A 20 -8.47 0.10 -5.38
C LEU A 20 -7.77 1.28 -6.05
N PHE A 21 -8.26 2.49 -5.80
CA PHE A 21 -7.63 3.71 -6.29
C PHE A 21 -6.84 4.38 -5.16
N VAL A 22 -5.56 4.69 -5.42
CA VAL A 22 -4.68 5.38 -4.49
C VAL A 22 -4.19 6.65 -5.15
N ASP A 23 -4.68 7.79 -4.65
CA ASP A 23 -4.18 9.10 -5.03
C ASP A 23 -2.95 9.47 -4.20
N GLU A 24 -2.11 10.35 -4.74
CA GLU A 24 -0.90 10.86 -4.10
C GLU A 24 0.03 9.76 -3.57
N VAL A 25 0.32 8.76 -4.40
CA VAL A 25 1.10 7.57 -4.02
C VAL A 25 2.51 7.91 -3.48
N HIS A 26 3.03 9.09 -3.80
CA HIS A 26 4.29 9.60 -3.25
C HIS A 26 4.29 9.81 -1.72
N MET A 27 3.12 9.78 -1.08
CA MET A 27 2.96 9.83 0.37
C MET A 27 3.16 8.47 1.04
N LEU A 28 3.17 7.36 0.28
CA LEU A 28 3.37 6.02 0.80
C LEU A 28 4.84 5.69 1.02
N ASP A 29 5.08 4.91 2.08
CA ASP A 29 6.39 4.36 2.44
C ASP A 29 6.63 3.01 1.73
N ILE A 30 7.90 2.60 1.64
CA ILE A 30 8.31 1.33 1.00
C ILE A 30 7.66 0.09 1.64
N GLU A 31 7.40 0.14 2.94
CA GLU A 31 6.74 -0.95 3.68
C GLU A 31 5.28 -1.12 3.26
N CYS A 32 4.58 0.00 3.00
CA CYS A 32 3.21 -0.02 2.51
C CYS A 32 3.11 -0.67 1.11
N PHE A 33 4.07 -0.37 0.22
CA PHE A 33 4.16 -1.04 -1.08
C PHE A 33 4.39 -2.55 -0.94
N THR A 34 5.25 -2.95 -0.01
CA THR A 34 5.52 -4.37 0.25
C THR A 34 4.26 -5.07 0.77
N TYR A 35 3.50 -4.44 1.66
CA TYR A 35 2.23 -4.97 2.14
C TYR A 35 1.18 -5.09 1.03
N LEU A 36 1.03 -4.05 0.20
CA LEU A 36 0.12 -4.06 -0.95
C LEU A 36 0.50 -5.15 -1.95
N HIS A 37 1.79 -5.34 -2.21
CA HIS A 37 2.26 -6.42 -3.08
C HIS A 37 1.87 -7.80 -2.55
N ARG A 38 2.04 -8.05 -1.24
CA ARG A 38 1.62 -9.31 -0.62
C ARG A 38 0.11 -9.51 -0.66
N ALA A 39 -0.68 -8.44 -0.57
CA ALA A 39 -2.13 -8.50 -0.72
C ALA A 39 -2.54 -8.80 -2.18
N LEU A 40 -1.76 -8.31 -3.15
CA LEU A 40 -1.94 -8.54 -4.58
C LEU A 40 -1.54 -9.94 -5.06
N GLU A 41 -0.72 -10.67 -4.29
CA GLU A 41 -0.37 -12.06 -4.60
C GLU A 41 -1.56 -13.03 -4.45
N SER A 42 -2.63 -12.61 -3.76
CA SER A 42 -3.85 -13.41 -3.64
C SER A 42 -4.62 -13.44 -4.97
N PRO A 43 -5.14 -14.61 -5.41
CA PRO A 43 -5.89 -14.72 -6.67
C PRO A 43 -7.20 -13.92 -6.69
N LEU A 44 -7.65 -13.43 -5.53
CA LEU A 44 -8.85 -12.61 -5.38
C LEU A 44 -8.51 -11.12 -5.20
N ALA A 45 -7.30 -10.71 -5.57
CA ALA A 45 -6.86 -9.33 -5.38
C ALA A 45 -7.59 -8.35 -6.32
N PRO A 46 -7.95 -7.15 -5.82
CA PRO A 46 -8.52 -6.10 -6.66
C PRO A 46 -7.47 -5.49 -7.59
N ILE A 47 -7.92 -4.84 -8.68
CA ILE A 47 -7.05 -4.05 -9.55
C ILE A 47 -6.62 -2.79 -8.79
N VAL A 48 -5.32 -2.53 -8.69
CA VAL A 48 -4.79 -1.35 -8.00
C VAL A 48 -4.35 -0.31 -9.02
N ILE A 49 -4.86 0.92 -8.88
CA ILE A 49 -4.52 2.07 -9.71
C ILE A 49 -3.84 3.12 -8.83
N PHE A 50 -2.60 3.46 -9.16
CA PHE A 50 -1.82 4.50 -8.49
C PHE A 50 -1.86 5.81 -9.29
N ALA A 51 -2.14 6.92 -8.61
CA ALA A 51 -2.02 8.28 -9.14
C ALA A 51 -1.03 9.10 -8.30
N THR A 52 -0.29 9.99 -8.96
CA THR A 52 0.57 10.98 -8.31
C THR A 52 0.61 12.24 -9.15
N ASN A 53 0.52 13.39 -8.50
CA ASN A 53 0.77 14.68 -9.14
C ASN A 53 2.26 15.09 -9.13
N ARG A 54 3.14 14.26 -8.56
CA ARG A 54 4.59 14.51 -8.48
C ARG A 54 5.36 13.63 -9.44
N GLY A 55 6.11 14.25 -10.36
CA GLY A 55 6.95 13.56 -11.34
C GLY A 55 8.27 12.99 -10.78
N ARG A 56 8.81 13.57 -9.70
CA ARG A 56 9.98 13.03 -8.98
C ARG A 56 9.78 13.25 -7.48
N CYS A 57 9.91 12.18 -6.70
CA CYS A 57 9.81 12.20 -5.26
C CYS A 57 10.83 11.26 -4.62
N LEU A 58 11.27 11.61 -3.41
CA LEU A 58 12.04 10.72 -2.57
C LEU A 58 11.12 9.64 -2.01
N ILE A 59 11.53 8.38 -2.15
CA ILE A 59 10.84 7.26 -1.50
C ILE A 59 10.98 7.44 0.00
N ARG A 60 9.85 7.42 0.71
CA ARG A 60 9.86 7.48 2.16
C ARG A 60 10.30 6.13 2.70
N ILE A 61 11.46 6.14 3.34
CA ILE A 61 11.94 5.05 4.17
C ILE A 61 11.97 5.56 5.61
N HIS A 62 11.43 4.79 6.55
CA HIS A 62 11.32 5.19 7.95
C HIS A 62 12.68 5.59 8.55
N VAL A 63 13.76 4.97 8.08
CA VAL A 63 15.14 5.25 8.52
C VAL A 63 15.69 6.60 8.02
N ALA A 64 15.19 7.13 6.89
CA ALA A 64 15.70 8.39 6.32
C ALA A 64 15.14 9.65 7.00
N GLN A 65 13.97 9.57 7.62
CA GLN A 65 13.42 10.71 8.37
C GLN A 65 14.33 11.09 9.54
N THR A 66 14.91 10.10 10.22
CA THR A 66 15.85 10.33 11.33
C THR A 66 17.14 11.00 10.84
N ALA A 67 17.68 10.57 9.70
CA ALA A 67 18.89 11.17 9.13
C ALA A 67 18.69 12.64 8.68
N PHE A 68 17.53 12.97 8.09
CA PHE A 68 17.25 14.34 7.67
C PHE A 68 16.96 15.27 8.87
N LYS A 69 16.33 14.75 9.93
CA LYS A 69 16.12 15.49 11.18
C LYS A 69 17.44 15.73 11.91
N LEU A 70 18.35 14.75 11.94
CA LEU A 70 19.70 14.90 12.51
C LEU A 70 20.56 15.90 11.71
N ARG A 71 20.49 15.90 10.38
CA ARG A 71 21.24 16.88 9.57
C ARG A 71 20.76 18.31 9.79
N ARG A 72 19.49 18.51 10.18
CA ARG A 72 18.95 19.83 10.53
C ARG A 72 19.27 20.26 11.96
N VAL A 73 19.53 19.30 12.85
CA VAL A 73 19.89 19.54 14.26
C VAL A 73 21.40 19.75 14.45
N TYR A 74 22.25 19.16 13.59
CA TYR A 74 23.71 19.28 13.67
C TYR A 74 24.32 20.40 12.81
N THR A 75 23.51 21.20 12.10
CA THR A 75 23.96 22.39 11.36
C THR A 75 23.45 23.69 11.98
N SER A 76 23.28 23.73 13.30
CA SER A 76 23.03 24.95 14.09
C SER A 76 24.04 25.06 15.21
#